data_AF-A0A1M5D526-F1
#
_entry.id   AF-A0A1M5D526-F1
#
_cell.length_a   1.000
_cell.length_b   1.000
_cell.length_c   1.000
_cell.angle_alpha   90.00
_cell.angle_beta   90.00
_cell.angle_gamma   90.00
#
_symmetry.space_group_name_H-M   'P 1'
#
loop_
_entity.id
_entity.type
_entity.pdbx_description
1 polymer ?
#
loop_
_entity_poly.entity_id
_entity_poly.type
_entity_poly.pdbx_seq_one_letter_code
_entity_poly.pdbx_strand_id
1 'polypeptide(L)'
;MHNLARRIHVDPLELAPRLRKLAGVLEGMTPEQFRQVTVWLKNVIKRKLPGPLQEEVERVLEENDPREVEKMITNIERTLDEMQRAARIEGKIEGKVEVAKAALRKGFSVEDVAEITGLFWETVLGLKNEMENWC
;
A
#
# COMPACT_ATOMS: atom_id res chain seq x y z
N MET A 1 -32.28 -13.82 7.01
CA MET A 1 -31.42 -12.86 7.74
C MET A 1 -29.97 -13.20 7.49
N HIS A 2 -29.26 -12.46 6.62
CA HIS A 2 -27.80 -12.47 6.56
C HIS A 2 -27.33 -11.05 6.20
N ASN A 3 -26.74 -10.38 7.20
CA ASN A 3 -26.13 -9.06 7.07
C ASN A 3 -24.81 -9.21 6.31
N LEU A 4 -24.78 -8.78 5.05
CA LEU A 4 -23.54 -8.56 4.31
C LEU A 4 -22.89 -7.29 4.87
N ALA A 5 -21.85 -7.49 5.67
CA ALA A 5 -20.93 -6.44 6.04
C ALA A 5 -20.44 -5.74 4.77
N ARG A 6 -20.88 -4.49 4.55
CA ARG A 6 -20.32 -3.61 3.53
C ARG A 6 -18.83 -3.44 3.85
N ARG A 7 -17.98 -4.19 3.17
CA ARG A 7 -16.56 -3.84 3.03
C ARG A 7 -16.53 -2.47 2.34
N ILE A 8 -16.17 -1.44 3.09
CA ILE A 8 -15.90 -0.12 2.52
C ILE A 8 -14.61 -0.29 1.72
N HIS A 9 -14.73 -0.51 0.42
CA HIS A 9 -13.62 -0.34 -0.50
C HIS A 9 -13.43 1.16 -0.66
N VAL A 10 -12.40 1.71 -0.03
CA VAL A 10 -12.06 3.13 -0.15
C VAL A 10 -11.07 3.25 -1.30
N ASP A 11 -11.51 3.86 -2.40
CA ASP A 11 -10.67 4.16 -3.55
C ASP A 11 -9.58 5.19 -3.14
N PRO A 12 -8.28 4.92 -3.36
CA PRO A 12 -7.20 5.87 -3.12
C PRO A 12 -7.42 7.24 -3.78
N LEU A 13 -8.08 7.30 -4.95
CA LEU A 13 -8.42 8.54 -5.63
C LEU A 13 -9.54 9.32 -4.93
N GLU A 14 -10.38 8.65 -4.15
CA GLU A 14 -11.39 9.29 -3.30
C GLU A 14 -10.86 9.70 -1.92
N LEU A 15 -9.74 9.11 -1.48
CA LEU A 15 -9.07 9.46 -0.23
C LEU A 15 -8.45 10.85 -0.28
N ALA A 16 -7.76 11.19 -1.36
CA ALA A 16 -7.07 12.50 -1.47
C ALA A 16 -8.03 13.70 -1.36
N PRO A 17 -9.19 13.75 -2.05
CA PRO A 17 -10.18 14.81 -1.86
C PRO A 17 -10.75 14.89 -0.44
N ARG A 18 -10.97 13.74 0.20
CA ARG A 18 -11.50 13.66 1.57
C ARG A 18 -10.49 14.15 2.59
N LEU A 19 -9.21 13.81 2.42
CA LEU A 19 -8.10 14.29 3.23
C LEU A 19 -7.91 15.80 3.08
N ARG A 20 -7.97 16.35 1.85
CA ARG A 20 -7.96 17.82 1.64
C ARG A 20 -9.11 18.53 2.34
N LYS A 21 -10.30 17.93 2.32
CA LYS A 21 -11.47 18.50 3.00
C LYS A 21 -11.29 18.52 4.52
N LEU A 22 -10.65 17.50 5.07
CA LEU A 22 -10.22 17.47 6.47
C LEU A 22 -9.16 18.52 6.76
N ALA A 23 -8.16 18.69 5.90
CA ALA A 23 -7.12 19.70 6.04
C ALA A 23 -7.69 21.12 6.13
N GLY A 24 -8.66 21.48 5.28
CA GLY A 24 -9.32 22.79 5.34
C GLY A 24 -10.12 23.03 6.62
N VAL A 25 -10.62 21.97 7.27
CA VAL A 25 -11.28 22.06 8.59
C VAL A 25 -10.23 22.20 9.71
N LEU A 26 -9.06 21.59 9.55
CA LEU A 26 -7.95 21.69 10.49
C LEU A 26 -7.25 23.05 10.43
N GLU A 27 -7.17 23.70 9.25
CA GLU A 27 -6.63 25.06 9.08
C GLU A 27 -7.41 26.13 9.88
N GLY A 28 -8.70 25.92 10.13
CA GLY A 28 -9.54 26.83 10.91
C GLY A 28 -9.43 26.67 12.43
N MET A 29 -8.61 25.73 12.92
CA MET A 29 -8.53 25.42 14.34
C MET A 29 -7.49 26.28 15.06
N THR A 30 -7.77 26.62 16.32
CA THR A 30 -6.74 27.15 17.22
C THR A 30 -5.73 26.04 17.56
N PRO A 31 -4.49 26.38 17.95
CA PRO A 31 -3.47 25.38 18.30
C PRO A 31 -3.92 24.39 19.38
N GLU A 32 -4.80 24.82 20.29
CA GLU A 32 -5.36 23.97 21.35
C GLU A 32 -6.39 22.97 20.81
N GLN A 33 -7.26 23.39 19.88
CA GLN A 33 -8.21 22.50 19.23
C GLN A 33 -7.51 21.46 18.35
N PHE A 34 -6.46 21.88 17.64
CA PHE A 34 -5.64 20.98 16.85
C PHE A 34 -5.00 19.89 17.74
N ARG A 35 -4.40 20.28 18.88
CA ARG A 35 -3.86 19.33 19.86
C ARG A 35 -4.90 18.31 20.34
N GLN A 36 -6.10 18.76 20.66
CA GLN A 36 -7.17 17.87 21.15
C GLN A 36 -7.60 16.85 20.08
N VAL A 37 -7.69 17.27 18.82
CA VAL A 37 -8.00 16.37 17.69
C VAL A 37 -6.88 15.35 17.49
N THR A 38 -5.62 15.77 17.56
CA THR A 38 -4.45 14.89 17.43
C THR A 38 -4.41 13.83 18.54
N VAL A 39 -4.69 14.22 19.79
CA VAL A 39 -4.77 13.29 20.93
C VAL A 39 -5.91 12.29 20.75
N TRP A 40 -7.08 12.75 20.32
CA TRP A 40 -8.21 11.86 20.03
C TRP A 40 -7.87 10.88 18.90
N LEU A 41 -7.29 11.37 17.80
CA LEU A 41 -6.93 10.57 16.64
C LEU A 41 -5.91 9.49 17.00
N LYS A 42 -4.89 9.84 17.79
CA LYS A 42 -3.91 8.89 18.35
C LYS A 42 -4.62 7.75 19.08
N ASN A 43 -5.53 8.10 19.99
CA ASN A 43 -6.24 7.12 20.82
C ASN A 43 -7.22 6.24 20.04
N VAL A 44 -7.77 6.73 18.92
CA VAL A 44 -8.70 5.98 18.06
C VAL A 44 -7.96 5.07 17.08
N ILE A 45 -6.92 5.58 16.42
CA ILE A 45 -6.15 4.84 15.40
C ILE A 45 -5.30 3.75 16.06
N LYS A 46 -4.67 4.02 17.21
CA LYS A 46 -3.81 3.07 17.94
C LYS A 46 -4.53 1.74 18.26
N ARG A 47 -5.83 1.79 18.53
CA ARG A 47 -6.66 0.60 18.81
C ARG A 47 -6.92 -0.28 17.59
N LYS A 48 -6.62 0.20 16.38
CA LYS A 48 -6.95 -0.46 15.11
C LYS A 48 -5.73 -0.91 14.30
N LEU A 49 -4.51 -0.59 14.75
CA LEU A 49 -3.28 -0.91 14.03
C LEU A 49 -2.47 -2.01 14.74
N PRO A 50 -1.78 -2.89 13.98
CA PRO A 50 -0.80 -3.82 14.54
C PRO A 50 0.44 -3.07 15.08
N GLY A 51 1.10 -3.64 16.09
CA GLY A 51 2.14 -2.99 16.91
C GLY A 51 3.18 -2.14 16.16
N PRO A 52 3.82 -2.65 15.09
CA PRO A 52 4.81 -1.87 14.33
C PRO A 52 4.25 -0.59 13.71
N LEU A 53 2.98 -0.60 13.29
CA LEU A 53 2.31 0.59 12.74
C LEU A 53 1.85 1.56 13.83
N GLN A 54 1.67 1.10 15.07
CA GLN A 54 1.40 2.00 16.19
C GLN A 54 2.62 2.87 16.51
N GLU A 55 3.82 2.28 16.49
CA GLU A 55 5.08 2.97 16.77
C GLU A 55 5.43 4.00 15.70
N GLU A 56 5.18 3.69 14.42
CA GLU A 56 5.37 4.64 13.32
C GLU A 56 4.43 5.84 13.43
N VAL A 57 3.15 5.60 13.75
CA VAL A 57 2.17 6.67 13.96
C VAL A 57 2.52 7.51 15.20
N GLU A 58 3.03 6.90 16.26
CA GLU A 58 3.47 7.62 17.47
C GLU A 58 4.65 8.56 17.17
N ARG A 59 5.67 8.07 16.45
CA ARG A 59 6.83 8.86 16.00
C ARG A 59 6.41 10.06 15.16
N VAL A 60 5.59 9.83 14.12
CA VAL A 60 5.13 10.90 13.23
C VAL A 60 4.32 11.96 13.99
N LEU A 61 3.50 11.56 14.97
CA LEU A 61 2.67 12.52 15.71
C LEU A 61 3.46 13.28 16.79
N GLU A 62 4.54 12.73 17.34
CA GLU A 62 5.40 13.41 18.31
C GLU A 62 6.42 14.36 17.65
N GLU A 63 6.84 14.09 16.41
CA GLU A 63 7.80 14.94 15.68
C GLU A 63 7.19 16.24 15.12
N ASN A 64 5.87 16.36 15.07
CA ASN A 64 5.21 17.49 14.39
C ASN A 64 4.71 18.58 15.35
N ASP A 65 5.33 19.76 15.25
CA ASP A 65 4.78 21.03 15.75
C ASP A 65 3.43 21.31 15.05
N PRO A 66 2.39 21.84 15.73
CA PRO A 66 1.11 22.24 15.13
C PRO A 66 1.20 23.12 13.88
N ARG A 67 2.36 23.74 13.61
CA ARG A 67 2.62 24.56 12.43
C ARG A 67 3.09 23.79 11.19
N GLU A 68 3.34 22.49 11.27
CA GLU A 68 3.92 21.68 10.17
C GLU A 68 2.94 20.70 9.49
N VAL A 69 1.63 20.96 9.59
CA VAL A 69 0.56 20.15 8.97
C VAL A 69 0.79 19.94 7.46
N GLU A 70 1.29 20.95 6.77
CA GLU A 70 1.58 20.89 5.33
C GLU A 70 2.75 19.93 5.01
N LYS A 71 3.76 19.85 5.87
CA LYS A 71 4.85 18.86 5.73
C LYS A 71 4.35 17.45 5.98
N MET A 72 3.47 17.27 6.96
CA MET A 72 2.84 15.98 7.22
C MET A 72 2.01 15.51 6.01
N ILE A 73 1.21 16.39 5.41
CA ILE A 73 0.44 16.08 4.18
C ILE A 73 1.38 15.72 3.04
N THR A 74 2.43 16.51 2.81
CA THR A 74 3.42 16.25 1.75
C THR A 74 4.11 14.90 1.92
N ASN A 75 4.45 14.53 3.16
CA ASN A 75 5.08 13.25 3.45
C ASN A 75 4.12 12.08 3.24
N ILE A 76 2.84 12.23 3.62
CA ILE A 76 1.82 11.20 3.37
C ILE A 76 1.56 11.04 1.87
N GLU A 77 1.46 12.14 1.12
CA GLU A 77 1.30 12.10 -0.34
C GLU A 77 2.47 11.37 -1.00
N ARG A 78 3.72 11.64 -0.56
CA ARG A 78 4.91 10.94 -1.06
C ARG A 78 4.86 9.44 -0.78
N THR A 79 4.53 9.04 0.46
CA THR A 79 4.43 7.63 0.83
C THR A 79 3.34 6.91 0.03
N LEU A 80 2.19 7.55 -0.20
CA LEU A 80 1.12 6.98 -1.01
C LEU A 80 1.52 6.78 -2.47
N ASP A 81 2.23 7.77 -3.05
CA ASP A 81 2.77 7.67 -4.41
C ASP A 81 3.78 6.52 -4.55
N GLU A 82 4.66 6.35 -3.57
CA GLU A 82 5.64 5.25 -3.52
C GLU A 82 4.95 3.89 -3.40
N MET A 83 3.95 3.77 -2.51
CA MET A 83 3.14 2.55 -2.37
C MET A 83 2.40 2.21 -3.67
N GLN A 84 1.81 3.19 -4.34
CA GLN A 84 1.11 2.95 -5.60
C GLN A 84 2.07 2.51 -6.72
N ARG A 85 3.27 3.09 -6.78
CA ARG A 85 4.32 2.67 -7.72
C ARG A 85 4.77 1.24 -7.43
N ALA A 86 5.02 0.90 -6.17
CA ALA A 86 5.41 -0.44 -5.74
C ALA A 86 4.34 -1.47 -6.12
N ALA A 87 3.07 -1.22 -5.78
CA ALA A 87 1.95 -2.10 -6.12
C ALA A 87 1.79 -2.30 -7.63
N ARG A 88 2.01 -1.26 -8.44
CA ARG A 88 1.97 -1.37 -9.91
C ARG A 88 3.12 -2.22 -10.45
N ILE A 89 4.31 -2.12 -9.87
CA ILE A 89 5.46 -2.94 -10.25
C ILE A 89 5.22 -4.40 -9.87
N GLU A 90 4.78 -4.63 -8.63
CA GLU A 90 4.46 -5.97 -8.11
C GLU A 90 3.41 -6.65 -8.98
N GLY A 91 2.27 -5.99 -9.26
CA GLY A 91 1.23 -6.56 -10.12
C GLY A 91 1.70 -6.85 -11.56
N LYS A 92 2.63 -6.06 -12.11
CA LYS A 92 3.25 -6.37 -13.42
C LYS A 92 4.13 -7.61 -13.34
N ILE A 93 4.90 -7.77 -12.27
CA ILE A 93 5.78 -8.93 -12.06
C ILE A 93 4.93 -10.18 -11.82
N GLU A 94 3.93 -10.13 -10.94
CA GLU A 94 2.99 -11.24 -10.69
C GLU A 94 2.30 -11.68 -11.98
N GLY A 95 1.81 -10.74 -12.79
CA GLY A 95 1.21 -11.05 -14.08
C GLY A 95 2.17 -11.77 -15.03
N LYS A 96 3.44 -11.35 -15.10
CA LYS A 96 4.46 -12.04 -15.90
C LYS A 96 4.76 -13.45 -15.37
N VAL A 97 4.84 -13.60 -14.05
CA VAL A 97 5.08 -14.90 -13.39
C VAL A 97 3.93 -15.88 -13.65
N GLU A 98 2.68 -15.43 -13.56
CA GLU A 98 1.52 -16.29 -13.84
C GLU A 98 1.45 -16.72 -15.31
N VAL A 99 1.78 -15.82 -16.25
CA VAL A 99 1.93 -16.18 -17.68
C VAL A 99 3.07 -17.18 -17.88
N ALA A 100 4.22 -16.97 -17.21
CA ALA A 100 5.36 -17.88 -17.30
C ALA A 100 4.98 -19.30 -16.82
N LYS A 101 4.36 -19.42 -15.64
CA LYS A 101 3.88 -20.69 -15.11
C LYS A 101 2.87 -21.36 -16.05
N ALA A 102 1.93 -20.61 -16.60
CA ALA A 102 0.94 -21.14 -17.54
C ALA A 102 1.58 -21.66 -18.83
N ALA A 103 2.60 -20.96 -19.37
CA ALA A 103 3.32 -21.39 -20.55
C ALA A 103 4.20 -22.64 -20.27
N LEU A 104 4.90 -22.67 -19.14
CA LEU A 104 5.66 -23.86 -18.70
C LEU A 104 4.76 -25.09 -18.56
N ARG A 105 3.56 -24.96 -17.95
CA ARG A 105 2.57 -26.06 -17.87
C ARG A 105 2.10 -26.56 -19.24
N LYS A 106 2.13 -25.69 -20.26
CA LYS A 106 1.79 -26.05 -21.65
C LYS A 106 2.96 -26.67 -22.41
N GLY A 107 4.13 -26.82 -21.79
CA GLY A 107 5.31 -27.47 -22.36
C GLY A 107 6.23 -26.54 -23.15
N PHE A 108 6.07 -25.21 -23.04
CA PHE A 108 7.03 -24.28 -23.63
C PHE A 108 8.41 -24.37 -22.94
N SER A 109 9.49 -24.12 -23.69
CA SER A 109 10.85 -24.14 -23.15
C SER A 109 11.10 -22.96 -22.19
N VAL A 110 12.12 -23.07 -21.34
CA VAL A 110 12.49 -21.99 -20.41
C VAL A 110 12.92 -20.74 -21.21
N GLU A 111 13.59 -20.97 -22.34
CA GLU A 111 14.08 -19.96 -23.27
C GLU A 111 12.92 -19.19 -23.91
N ASP A 112 11.94 -19.89 -24.51
CA ASP A 112 10.77 -19.26 -25.14
C ASP A 112 9.94 -18.47 -24.12
N VAL A 113 9.79 -19.02 -22.91
CA VAL A 113 9.03 -18.37 -21.85
C VAL A 113 9.73 -17.11 -21.34
N ALA A 114 11.07 -17.13 -21.20
CA ALA A 114 11.84 -15.96 -20.83
C ALA A 114 11.72 -14.84 -21.88
N GLU A 115 11.75 -15.19 -23.16
CA GLU A 115 11.55 -14.25 -24.27
C GLU A 115 10.14 -13.65 -24.27
N ILE A 116 9.09 -14.49 -24.20
CA ILE A 116 7.68 -14.06 -24.23
C ILE A 116 7.35 -13.14 -23.05
N THR A 117 7.82 -13.48 -21.85
CA THR A 117 7.47 -12.75 -20.63
C THR A 117 8.43 -11.59 -20.34
N GLY A 118 9.59 -11.58 -20.99
CA GLY A 118 10.69 -10.67 -20.68
C GLY A 118 11.14 -10.78 -19.23
N LEU A 119 11.10 -12.00 -18.67
CA LEU A 119 11.72 -12.35 -17.40
C LEU A 119 13.13 -12.88 -17.65
N PHE A 120 14.01 -12.79 -16.66
CA PHE A 120 15.32 -13.42 -16.75
C PHE A 120 15.19 -14.93 -16.79
N TRP A 121 16.06 -15.56 -17.58
CA TRP A 121 16.06 -17.02 -17.75
C TRP A 121 16.17 -17.76 -16.42
N GLU A 122 17.01 -17.29 -15.49
CA GLU A 122 17.17 -17.87 -14.16
C GLU A 122 15.87 -17.83 -13.35
N THR A 123 15.08 -16.75 -13.49
CA THR A 123 13.77 -16.63 -12.84
C THR A 123 12.80 -17.68 -13.39
N VAL A 124 12.76 -17.85 -14.70
CA VAL A 124 11.88 -18.85 -15.34
C VAL A 124 12.33 -20.27 -15.01
N LEU A 125 13.63 -20.53 -14.96
CA LEU A 125 14.19 -21.82 -14.55
C LEU A 125 13.83 -22.14 -13.10
N GLY A 126 13.96 -21.15 -12.19
CA GLY A 126 13.54 -21.30 -10.79
C GLY A 126 12.07 -21.69 -10.67
N LEU A 127 11.18 -20.99 -11.39
CA LEU A 127 9.75 -21.30 -11.43
C LEU A 127 9.48 -22.72 -11.92
N LYS A 128 10.18 -23.17 -12.97
CA LYS A 128 10.05 -24.54 -13.49
C LYS A 128 10.45 -25.57 -12.43
N ASN A 129 11.59 -25.39 -11.79
CA ASN A 129 12.08 -26.32 -10.76
C ASN A 129 11.14 -26.37 -9.53
N GLU A 130 10.60 -25.22 -9.10
CA GLU A 130 9.60 -25.17 -8.03
C GLU A 130 8.33 -25.97 -8.37
N MET A 131 7.88 -25.88 -9.63
CA MET A 131 6.71 -26.62 -10.11
C MET A 131 6.96 -28.13 -10.21
N GLU A 132 8.19 -28.54 -10.52
CA GLU A 132 8.58 -29.95 -10.60
C GLU A 132 8.80 -30.57 -9.20
N ASN A 133 9.24 -29.78 -8.21
CA ASN A 133 9.50 -30.23 -6.83
C ASN A 133 8.23 -30.41 -5.97
N TRP A 134 7.03 -30.12 -6.49
CA TRP A 134 5.74 -30.31 -5.82
C TRP A 134 4.92 -31.49 -6.38
N CYS A 135 5.54 -32.35 -7.21
CA CYS A 135 4.99 -33.66 -7.65
C CYS A 135 5.73 -34.80 -6.96
#